data_AF-A0A674MKY5-F1
#
_entry.id   AF-A0A674MKY5-F1
#
_cell.length_a   1.000
_cell.length_b   1.000
_cell.length_c   1.000
_cell.angle_alpha   90.00
_cell.angle_beta   90.00
_cell.angle_gamma   90.00
#
_symmetry.space_group_name_H-M   'P 1'
#
loop_
_entity.id
_entity.type
_entity.pdbx_description
1 polymer ?
#
loop_
_entity_poly.entity_id
_entity_poly.type
_entity_poly.pdbx_seq_one_letter_code
_entity_poly.pdbx_strand_id
1 'polypeptide(L)'
;MGMASEDLLITLQILPGFFSNCLFLALYDSVVLVRRVVSRLSCSRSAGPKEWRPMLTSAGLRSIWNSFLLDAYKQVKLGCEAPNSKLVKVPDGARWSSINNITNMLPGASLCNGIECHLLDFESSNRPLVVNFGSATCPPFISHLPAFRQLVEDFSDVADFLLVYIDEAHPSDGWKAPPMGPISFNVRKHQNLEERIGAAQKLIEHFSLPPQCQLVADCMDNNANVAYGVSNERVCIVQQRKITYLGGKGPFFYNLKEVRQWLEQSYGKR
;
A
#
# COMPACT_ATOMS: atom_id res chain seq x y z
N MET A 1 -4.71 -33.88 -11.95
CA MET A 1 -6.09 -33.38 -11.83
C MET A 1 -6.32 -32.44 -10.63
N GLY A 2 -5.41 -32.34 -9.64
CA GLY A 2 -5.60 -31.46 -8.46
C GLY A 2 -5.46 -29.95 -8.70
N MET A 3 -4.43 -29.49 -9.41
CA MET A 3 -4.16 -28.05 -9.58
C MET A 3 -5.27 -27.29 -10.33
N ALA A 4 -5.81 -27.88 -11.41
CA ALA A 4 -6.91 -27.26 -12.16
C ALA A 4 -8.20 -27.11 -11.33
N SER A 5 -8.39 -27.97 -10.32
CA SER A 5 -9.54 -27.89 -9.41
C SER A 5 -9.38 -26.79 -8.37
N GLU A 6 -8.16 -26.57 -7.87
CA GLU A 6 -7.85 -25.51 -6.91
C GLU A 6 -7.93 -24.13 -7.58
N ASP A 7 -7.35 -23.99 -8.77
CA ASP A 7 -7.42 -22.73 -9.54
C ASP A 7 -8.86 -22.39 -9.93
N LEU A 8 -9.68 -23.39 -10.26
CA LEU A 8 -11.11 -23.20 -10.52
C LEU A 8 -11.86 -22.74 -9.25
N LEU A 9 -11.57 -23.34 -8.09
CA LEU A 9 -12.20 -22.96 -6.83
C LEU A 9 -11.83 -21.53 -6.43
N ILE A 10 -10.55 -21.16 -6.52
CA ILE A 10 -10.05 -19.81 -6.26
C ILE A 10 -10.73 -18.82 -7.21
N THR A 11 -10.80 -19.15 -8.50
CA THR A 11 -11.50 -18.33 -9.51
C THR A 11 -12.95 -18.10 -9.11
N LEU A 12 -13.69 -19.15 -8.75
CA LEU A 12 -15.09 -19.05 -8.32
C LEU A 12 -15.27 -18.19 -7.06
N GLN A 13 -14.31 -18.21 -6.12
CA GLN A 13 -14.31 -17.35 -4.93
C GLN A 13 -14.04 -15.88 -5.25
N ILE A 14 -13.21 -15.61 -6.26
CA ILE A 14 -12.84 -14.25 -6.69
C ILE A 14 -13.98 -13.57 -7.47
N LEU A 15 -14.68 -14.31 -8.33
CA LEU A 15 -15.65 -13.76 -9.30
C LEU A 15 -16.71 -12.82 -8.68
N PRO A 16 -17.38 -13.14 -7.56
CA PRO A 16 -18.37 -12.25 -6.97
C PRO A 16 -17.80 -10.88 -6.59
N GLY A 17 -16.62 -10.86 -5.97
CA GLY A 17 -15.93 -9.62 -5.59
C GLY A 17 -15.44 -8.85 -6.82
N PHE A 18 -14.89 -9.55 -7.81
CA PHE A 18 -14.46 -8.96 -9.06
C PHE A 18 -15.62 -8.25 -9.79
N PHE A 19 -16.74 -8.95 -10.03
CA PHE A 19 -17.90 -8.37 -10.72
C PHE A 19 -18.52 -7.21 -9.96
N SER A 20 -18.57 -7.29 -8.62
CA SER A 20 -19.07 -6.19 -7.78
C SER A 20 -18.23 -4.92 -7.92
N ASN A 21 -16.89 -5.05 -7.95
CA ASN A 21 -15.98 -3.92 -8.20
C ASN A 21 -16.14 -3.36 -9.62
N CYS A 22 -16.29 -4.23 -10.63
CA CYS A 22 -16.53 -3.82 -12.01
C CYS A 22 -17.84 -3.04 -12.15
N LEU A 23 -18.91 -3.51 -11.50
CA LEU A 23 -20.20 -2.83 -11.47
C LEU A 23 -20.08 -1.47 -10.79
N PHE A 24 -19.35 -1.36 -9.68
CA PHE A 24 -19.09 -0.09 -9.01
C PHE A 24 -18.40 0.92 -9.96
N LEU A 25 -17.36 0.50 -10.69
CA LEU A 25 -16.69 1.36 -11.67
C LEU A 25 -17.64 1.77 -12.82
N ALA A 26 -18.47 0.85 -13.31
CA ALA A 26 -19.45 1.14 -14.35
C ALA A 26 -20.48 2.19 -13.89
N LEU A 27 -20.99 2.05 -12.66
CA LEU A 27 -21.91 3.01 -12.05
C LEU A 27 -21.24 4.37 -11.84
N TYR A 28 -20.00 4.39 -11.34
CA TYR A 28 -19.22 5.62 -11.19
C TYR A 28 -19.07 6.37 -12.52
N ASP A 29 -18.62 5.68 -13.57
CA ASP A 29 -18.46 6.27 -14.90
C ASP A 29 -19.79 6.79 -15.46
N SER A 30 -20.88 6.04 -15.24
CA SER A 30 -22.23 6.45 -15.63
C SER A 30 -22.68 7.73 -14.94
N VAL A 31 -22.48 7.83 -13.61
CA VAL A 31 -22.82 9.04 -12.82
C VAL A 31 -21.98 10.24 -13.27
N VAL A 32 -20.68 10.04 -13.50
CA VAL A 32 -19.79 11.11 -13.99
C VAL A 32 -20.21 11.58 -15.39
N LEU A 33 -20.59 10.65 -16.27
CA LEU A 33 -21.09 10.97 -17.60
C LEU A 33 -22.39 11.78 -17.54
N VAL A 34 -23.37 11.34 -16.74
CA VAL A 34 -24.63 12.06 -16.53
C VAL A 34 -24.39 13.47 -15.99
N ARG A 35 -23.53 13.62 -14.98
CA ARG A 35 -23.15 14.94 -14.44
C ARG A 35 -22.55 15.87 -15.49
N ARG A 36 -21.72 15.33 -16.38
CA ARG A 36 -21.13 16.11 -17.50
C ARG A 36 -22.18 16.53 -18.51
N VAL A 37 -23.09 15.63 -18.88
CA VAL A 37 -24.19 15.94 -19.81
C VAL A 37 -25.08 17.04 -19.22
N VAL A 38 -25.50 16.90 -17.95
CA VAL A 38 -26.30 17.92 -17.25
C VAL A 38 -25.56 19.26 -17.21
N SER A 39 -24.28 19.28 -16.82
CA SER A 39 -23.47 20.52 -16.77
C SER A 39 -23.35 21.20 -18.14
N ARG A 40 -23.22 20.44 -19.23
CA ARG A 40 -23.20 21.00 -20.60
C ARG A 40 -24.55 21.56 -21.03
N LEU A 41 -25.66 20.98 -20.57
CA LEU A 41 -27.01 21.46 -20.86
C LEU A 41 -27.37 22.70 -20.01
N SER A 42 -26.82 22.83 -18.81
CA SER A 42 -27.14 23.93 -17.87
C SER A 42 -26.28 25.20 -18.02
N CYS A 43 -25.12 25.16 -18.69
CA CYS A 43 -24.24 26.33 -18.84
C CYS A 43 -23.83 26.62 -20.29
N SER A 44 -24.04 27.86 -20.76
CA SER A 44 -23.36 28.43 -21.93
C SER A 44 -21.90 28.71 -21.57
N ARG A 45 -20.97 27.99 -22.20
CA ARG A 45 -19.50 28.18 -22.25
C ARG A 45 -18.84 28.88 -21.04
N SER A 46 -18.21 28.12 -20.14
CA SER A 46 -16.87 28.45 -19.59
C SER A 46 -16.37 27.38 -18.62
N ALA A 47 -15.75 26.33 -19.16
CA ALA A 47 -14.65 25.59 -18.55
C ALA A 47 -14.12 24.65 -19.64
N GLY A 48 -12.85 24.78 -20.02
CA GLY A 48 -12.21 23.84 -20.95
C GLY A 48 -12.41 22.39 -20.45
N PRO A 49 -12.46 21.39 -21.36
CA PRO A 49 -12.77 20.03 -20.97
C PRO A 49 -11.72 19.53 -19.97
N LYS A 50 -12.09 19.37 -18.69
CA LYS A 50 -11.37 18.47 -17.79
C LYS A 50 -11.44 17.09 -18.43
N GLU A 51 -10.31 16.60 -18.91
CA GLU A 51 -10.17 15.32 -19.61
C GLU A 51 -10.91 14.25 -18.80
N TRP A 52 -11.94 13.64 -19.41
CA TRP A 52 -12.61 12.50 -18.79
C TRP A 52 -11.75 11.29 -19.01
N ARG A 53 -11.44 10.55 -17.95
CA ARG A 53 -10.83 9.24 -18.06
C ARG A 53 -11.81 8.25 -17.42
N PRO A 54 -12.44 7.36 -18.21
CA PRO A 54 -13.24 6.28 -17.66
C PRO A 54 -12.42 5.46 -16.67
N MET A 55 -13.04 5.03 -15.58
CA MET A 55 -12.43 4.11 -14.63
C MET A 55 -12.53 2.66 -15.09
N LEU A 56 -13.68 2.28 -15.66
CA LEU A 56 -13.89 0.96 -16.24
C LEU A 56 -13.12 0.84 -17.57
N THR A 57 -11.89 0.38 -17.47
CA THR A 57 -10.99 0.14 -18.60
C THR A 57 -10.40 -1.26 -18.51
N SER A 58 -9.83 -1.78 -19.59
CA SER A 58 -9.12 -3.07 -19.57
C SER A 58 -7.98 -3.09 -18.56
N ALA A 59 -7.28 -1.97 -18.38
CA ALA A 59 -6.25 -1.80 -17.35
C ALA A 59 -6.84 -1.85 -15.93
N GLY A 60 -7.96 -1.16 -15.69
CA GLY A 60 -8.67 -1.20 -14.41
C GLY A 60 -9.19 -2.60 -14.07
N LEU A 61 -9.79 -3.31 -15.03
CA LEU A 61 -10.22 -4.70 -14.87
C LEU A 61 -9.06 -5.61 -14.50
N ARG A 62 -7.93 -5.50 -15.22
CA ARG A 62 -6.71 -6.27 -14.91
C ARG A 62 -6.17 -5.94 -13.52
N SER A 63 -6.20 -4.68 -13.13
CA SER A 63 -5.77 -4.24 -11.78
C SER A 63 -6.64 -4.88 -10.69
N ILE A 64 -7.98 -4.81 -10.82
CA ILE A 64 -8.91 -5.43 -9.87
C ILE A 64 -8.70 -6.94 -9.79
N TRP A 65 -8.56 -7.61 -10.95
CA TRP A 65 -8.31 -9.05 -11.02
C TRP A 65 -7.02 -9.44 -10.32
N ASN A 66 -5.91 -8.78 -10.66
CA ASN A 66 -4.60 -9.02 -10.04
C ASN A 66 -4.64 -8.77 -8.54
N SER A 67 -5.38 -7.76 -8.08
CA SER A 67 -5.61 -7.48 -6.68
C SER A 67 -6.33 -8.62 -5.94
N PHE A 68 -7.26 -9.34 -6.60
CA PHE A 68 -7.88 -10.53 -6.03
C PHE A 68 -6.96 -11.75 -6.05
N LEU A 69 -6.23 -11.98 -7.14
CA LEU A 69 -5.25 -13.07 -7.21
C LEU A 69 -4.17 -12.90 -6.12
N LEU A 70 -3.63 -11.70 -5.96
CA LEU A 70 -2.62 -11.41 -4.96
C LEU A 70 -3.10 -11.72 -3.53
N ASP A 71 -4.36 -11.41 -3.23
CA ASP A 71 -4.94 -11.75 -1.93
C ASP A 71 -5.25 -13.25 -1.76
N ALA A 72 -5.69 -13.93 -2.83
CA ALA A 72 -5.99 -15.35 -2.79
C ALA A 72 -4.74 -16.22 -2.57
N TYR A 73 -3.61 -15.85 -3.20
CA TYR A 73 -2.35 -16.58 -3.14
C TYR A 73 -1.38 -16.05 -2.06
N LYS A 74 -1.83 -15.16 -1.17
CA LYS A 74 -0.99 -14.64 -0.09
C LYS A 74 -0.47 -15.77 0.81
N GLN A 75 0.78 -15.63 1.25
CA GLN A 75 1.39 -16.58 2.16
C GLN A 75 0.95 -16.35 3.61
N VAL A 76 0.73 -15.08 3.97
CA VAL A 76 0.35 -14.66 5.31
C VAL A 76 -1.03 -15.22 5.71
N LYS A 77 -1.12 -15.78 6.92
CA LYS A 77 -2.35 -16.31 7.50
C LYS A 77 -2.42 -15.95 8.99
N LEU A 78 -3.61 -15.56 9.45
CA LEU A 78 -3.86 -15.27 10.87
C LEU A 78 -3.51 -16.50 11.74
N GLY A 79 -2.77 -16.28 12.82
CA GLY A 79 -2.31 -17.32 13.74
C GLY A 79 -1.07 -18.12 13.30
N CYS A 80 -0.65 -17.98 12.03
CA CYS A 80 0.54 -18.64 11.50
C CYS A 80 1.80 -17.77 11.66
N GLU A 81 2.97 -18.35 11.39
CA GLU A 81 4.22 -17.60 11.32
C GLU A 81 4.15 -16.49 10.27
N ALA A 82 4.68 -15.33 10.61
CA ALA A 82 4.75 -14.18 9.73
C ALA A 82 5.84 -14.38 8.67
N PRO A 83 5.55 -14.21 7.37
CA PRO A 83 6.56 -14.30 6.33
C PRO A 83 7.70 -13.29 6.54
N ASN A 84 8.93 -13.76 6.75
CA ASN A 84 10.08 -12.90 6.98
C ASN A 84 10.63 -12.30 5.66
N SER A 85 9.82 -11.47 5.03
CA SER A 85 10.06 -10.91 3.70
C SER A 85 11.27 -9.98 3.69
N LYS A 86 12.01 -9.96 2.57
CA LYS A 86 13.21 -9.14 2.39
C LYS A 86 12.80 -7.72 2.02
N LEU A 87 13.37 -6.75 2.71
CA LEU A 87 13.06 -5.34 2.63
C LEU A 87 14.35 -4.51 2.48
N VAL A 88 14.17 -3.23 2.24
CA VAL A 88 15.24 -2.26 2.08
C VAL A 88 15.03 -1.08 3.03
N LYS A 89 16.03 -0.74 3.82
CA LYS A 89 16.01 0.45 4.67
C LYS A 89 15.94 1.71 3.82
N VAL A 90 15.04 2.62 4.16
CA VAL A 90 14.98 3.96 3.57
C VAL A 90 15.88 4.86 4.42
N PRO A 91 17.03 5.32 3.92
CA PRO A 91 17.90 6.20 4.69
C PRO A 91 17.29 7.59 4.80
N ASP A 92 17.63 8.30 5.89
CA ASP A 92 17.29 9.71 6.06
C ASP A 92 17.81 10.55 4.87
N GLY A 93 17.10 11.64 4.52
CA GLY A 93 17.37 12.43 3.31
C GLY A 93 18.82 12.91 3.15
N ALA A 94 19.52 13.19 4.26
CA ALA A 94 20.94 13.54 4.25
C ALA A 94 21.85 12.36 3.84
N ARG A 95 21.59 11.15 4.36
CA ARG A 95 22.34 9.93 4.02
C ARG A 95 22.06 9.49 2.59
N TRP A 96 20.83 9.65 2.12
CA TRP A 96 20.45 9.35 0.74
C TRP A 96 21.21 10.17 -0.30
N SER A 97 21.34 11.48 -0.07
CA SER A 97 22.08 12.38 -0.97
C SER A 97 23.54 11.96 -1.10
N SER A 98 24.18 11.51 -0.02
CA SER A 98 25.54 10.97 -0.05
C SER A 98 25.63 9.64 -0.81
N ILE A 99 24.68 8.73 -0.62
CA ILE A 99 24.63 7.43 -1.30
C ILE A 99 24.43 7.61 -2.82
N ASN A 100 23.52 8.50 -3.22
CA ASN A 100 23.30 8.84 -4.63
C ASN A 100 24.55 9.46 -5.29
N ASN A 101 25.28 10.30 -4.57
CA ASN A 101 26.54 10.85 -5.07
C ASN A 101 27.62 9.77 -5.28
N ILE A 102 27.69 8.76 -4.40
CA ILE A 102 28.65 7.65 -4.50
C ILE A 102 28.29 6.69 -5.63
N THR A 103 27.01 6.34 -5.76
CA THR A 103 26.54 5.43 -6.83
C THR A 103 26.65 6.03 -8.22
N ASN A 104 26.44 7.34 -8.36
CA ASN A 104 26.70 8.07 -9.61
C ASN A 104 28.20 8.11 -10.00
N MET A 105 29.11 7.99 -9.03
CA MET A 105 30.56 7.94 -9.26
C MET A 105 31.07 6.53 -9.60
N LEU A 106 30.38 5.48 -9.13
CA LEU A 106 30.74 4.07 -9.33
C LEU A 106 29.51 3.28 -9.81
N PRO A 107 29.19 3.32 -11.11
CA PRO A 107 28.10 2.53 -11.70
C PRO A 107 28.49 1.04 -11.68
N GLY A 108 28.16 0.35 -10.58
CA GLY A 108 28.49 -1.07 -10.38
C GLY A 108 28.55 -1.51 -8.91
N ALA A 109 28.65 -0.58 -7.95
CA ALA A 109 28.50 -0.92 -6.54
C ALA A 109 27.00 -1.19 -6.26
N SER A 110 26.65 -2.46 -6.04
CA SER A 110 25.29 -2.85 -5.69
C SER A 110 24.88 -2.14 -4.40
N LEU A 111 23.99 -1.15 -4.53
CA LEU A 111 23.36 -0.40 -3.42
C LEU A 111 22.83 -1.34 -2.32
N CYS A 112 22.51 -2.58 -2.69
CA CYS A 112 21.81 -3.57 -1.89
C CYS A 112 22.58 -4.04 -0.65
N ASN A 113 23.90 -4.23 -0.69
CA ASN A 113 24.58 -4.98 0.39
C ASN A 113 24.58 -4.29 1.78
N GLY A 114 24.32 -2.98 1.86
CA GLY A 114 24.34 -2.23 3.12
C GLY A 114 22.98 -1.80 3.67
N ILE A 115 21.90 -1.96 2.90
CA ILE A 115 20.55 -1.47 3.25
C ILE A 115 19.50 -2.59 3.29
N GLU A 116 19.86 -3.82 2.96
CA GLU A 116 18.99 -4.98 3.09
C GLU A 116 18.63 -5.26 4.56
N CYS A 117 17.37 -5.63 4.77
CA CYS A 117 16.83 -6.05 6.06
C CYS A 117 15.67 -7.03 5.82
N HIS A 118 15.13 -7.60 6.89
CA HIS A 118 13.93 -8.41 6.84
C HIS A 118 12.85 -7.83 7.75
N LEU A 119 11.59 -8.15 7.45
CA LEU A 119 10.45 -7.63 8.21
C LEU A 119 10.54 -7.93 9.70
N LEU A 120 10.94 -9.15 10.08
CA LEU A 120 11.04 -9.56 11.48
C LEU A 120 12.29 -9.01 12.20
N ASP A 121 13.19 -8.30 11.50
CA ASP A 121 14.30 -7.59 12.16
C ASP A 121 13.80 -6.39 12.97
N PHE A 122 12.56 -5.94 12.73
CA PHE A 122 11.90 -4.83 13.41
C PHE A 122 11.01 -5.26 14.59
N GLU A 123 10.85 -6.57 14.81
CA GLU A 123 10.07 -7.09 15.93
C GLU A 123 10.95 -7.17 17.18
N SER A 124 10.67 -6.34 18.20
CA SER A 124 11.33 -6.48 19.49
C SER A 124 10.74 -7.63 20.30
N SER A 125 11.58 -8.33 21.05
CA SER A 125 11.14 -9.40 21.96
C SER A 125 10.03 -8.91 22.91
N ASN A 126 8.86 -9.57 22.84
CA ASN A 126 7.64 -9.33 23.64
C ASN A 126 6.79 -8.11 23.27
N ARG A 127 7.11 -7.36 22.21
CA ARG A 127 6.29 -6.25 21.73
C ARG A 127 5.62 -6.61 20.41
N PRO A 128 4.36 -6.20 20.17
CA PRO A 128 3.72 -6.39 18.89
C PRO A 128 4.31 -5.39 17.89
N LEU A 129 4.62 -5.87 16.69
CA LEU A 129 5.02 -5.07 15.55
C LEU A 129 3.82 -4.80 14.65
N VAL A 130 3.36 -3.56 14.61
CA VAL A 130 2.32 -3.10 13.68
C VAL A 130 2.99 -2.75 12.35
N VAL A 131 2.66 -3.52 11.30
CA VAL A 131 3.20 -3.31 9.95
C VAL A 131 2.12 -2.73 9.06
N ASN A 132 2.37 -1.54 8.52
CA ASN A 132 1.46 -0.83 7.63
C ASN A 132 2.08 -0.72 6.23
N PHE A 133 1.46 -1.39 5.26
CA PHE A 133 1.91 -1.42 3.87
C PHE A 133 1.09 -0.44 3.04
N GLY A 134 1.75 0.33 2.17
CA GLY A 134 1.07 1.21 1.22
C GLY A 134 2.03 1.99 0.33
N SER A 135 1.47 2.84 -0.53
CA SER A 135 2.22 3.68 -1.48
C SER A 135 1.60 5.07 -1.61
N ALA A 136 2.36 6.04 -2.13
CA ALA A 136 1.93 7.44 -2.17
C ALA A 136 0.75 7.68 -3.11
N THR A 137 0.61 6.88 -4.15
CA THR A 137 -0.52 6.98 -5.09
C THR A 137 -1.77 6.22 -4.64
N CYS A 138 -1.81 5.63 -3.44
CA CYS A 138 -3.00 4.97 -2.90
C CYS A 138 -3.84 5.95 -2.03
N PRO A 139 -5.00 6.46 -2.51
CA PRO A 139 -5.75 7.49 -1.79
C PRO A 139 -6.26 7.06 -0.40
N PRO A 140 -6.81 5.84 -0.22
CA PRO A 140 -7.23 5.36 1.09
C PRO A 140 -6.06 5.29 2.09
N PHE A 141 -4.90 4.81 1.67
CA PHE A 141 -3.70 4.78 2.51
C PHE A 141 -3.28 6.19 2.97
N ILE A 142 -3.07 7.12 2.05
CA ILE A 142 -2.62 8.49 2.39
C ILE A 142 -3.64 9.24 3.25
N SER A 143 -4.95 8.99 3.04
CA SER A 143 -6.02 9.60 3.84
C SER A 143 -6.00 9.14 5.30
N HIS A 144 -5.51 7.93 5.57
CA HIS A 144 -5.43 7.34 6.90
C HIS A 144 -4.03 7.46 7.54
N LEU A 145 -3.01 7.94 6.83
CA LEU A 145 -1.70 8.19 7.41
C LEU A 145 -1.76 9.08 8.66
N PRO A 146 -2.54 10.17 8.72
CA PRO A 146 -2.73 10.94 9.95
C PRO A 146 -3.21 10.10 11.14
N ALA A 147 -4.16 9.19 10.93
CA ALA A 147 -4.64 8.30 11.97
C ALA A 147 -3.60 7.24 12.38
N PHE A 148 -2.79 6.77 11.42
CA PHE A 148 -1.67 5.88 11.72
C PHE A 148 -0.60 6.56 12.55
N ARG A 149 -0.28 7.83 12.27
CA ARG A 149 0.66 8.61 13.08
C ARG A 149 0.19 8.73 14.53
N GLN A 150 -1.09 9.07 14.73
CA GLN A 150 -1.67 9.13 16.07
C GLN A 150 -1.55 7.78 16.78
N LEU A 151 -1.77 6.68 16.06
CA LEU A 151 -1.61 5.33 16.62
C LEU A 151 -0.16 5.06 17.08
N VAL A 152 0.84 5.51 16.31
CA VAL A 152 2.25 5.41 16.70
C VAL A 152 2.51 6.22 17.96
N GLU A 153 2.04 7.47 18.01
CA GLU A 153 2.23 8.36 19.16
C GLU A 153 1.62 7.78 20.44
N ASP A 154 0.41 7.22 20.36
CA ASP A 154 -0.34 6.72 21.51
C ASP A 154 0.21 5.39 22.07
N PHE A 155 0.81 4.53 21.23
CA PHE A 155 1.17 3.16 21.60
C PHE A 155 2.66 2.83 21.43
N SER A 156 3.51 3.78 21.05
CA SER A 156 4.96 3.53 20.88
C SER A 156 5.66 3.07 22.17
N ASP A 157 5.07 3.28 23.34
CA ASP A 157 5.58 2.77 24.61
C ASP A 157 5.37 1.25 24.78
N VAL A 158 4.42 0.64 24.04
CA VAL A 158 4.07 -0.79 24.14
C VAL A 158 4.19 -1.58 22.84
N ALA A 159 4.20 -0.93 21.68
CA ALA A 159 4.23 -1.54 20.35
C ALA A 159 5.28 -0.91 19.43
N ASP A 160 5.81 -1.72 18.52
CA ASP A 160 6.73 -1.27 17.47
C ASP A 160 5.96 -0.99 16.18
N PHE A 161 6.42 -0.03 15.39
CA PHE A 161 5.70 0.42 14.19
C PHE A 161 6.62 0.45 12.97
N LEU A 162 6.15 -0.16 11.89
CA LEU A 162 6.85 -0.25 10.61
C LEU A 162 5.91 0.17 9.48
N LEU A 163 6.35 1.15 8.68
CA LEU A 163 5.72 1.49 7.41
C LEU A 163 6.52 0.87 6.28
N VAL A 164 5.90 0.00 5.50
CA VAL A 164 6.51 -0.66 4.33
C VAL A 164 5.98 -0.02 3.06
N TYR A 165 6.84 0.72 2.37
CA TYR A 165 6.54 1.33 1.09
C TYR A 165 6.60 0.29 -0.04
N ILE A 166 5.49 0.06 -0.70
CA ILE A 166 5.35 -0.95 -1.76
C ILE A 166 5.24 -0.29 -3.15
N ASP A 167 5.00 -1.11 -4.18
CA ASP A 167 4.76 -0.57 -5.52
C ASP A 167 3.54 0.37 -5.56
N GLU A 168 3.55 1.32 -6.49
CA GLU A 168 2.48 2.31 -6.62
C GLU A 168 1.15 1.63 -6.96
N ALA A 169 0.11 1.93 -6.17
CA ALA A 169 -1.24 1.43 -6.44
C ALA A 169 -1.81 2.04 -7.73
N HIS A 170 -1.52 3.33 -7.98
CA HIS A 170 -2.02 4.09 -9.11
C HIS A 170 -0.90 4.91 -9.78
N PRO A 171 0.07 4.24 -10.44
CA PRO A 171 1.20 4.91 -11.05
C PRO A 171 0.77 5.83 -12.20
N SER A 172 1.55 6.88 -12.43
CA SER A 172 1.16 7.96 -13.31
C SER A 172 1.28 7.68 -14.81
N ASP A 173 1.98 6.61 -15.14
CA ASP A 173 2.11 5.96 -16.44
C ASP A 173 1.21 4.72 -16.56
N GLY A 174 0.32 4.49 -15.59
CA GLY A 174 -0.64 3.38 -15.57
C GLY A 174 -2.10 3.80 -15.37
N TRP A 175 -2.87 2.93 -14.71
CA TRP A 175 -4.28 3.20 -14.39
C TRP A 175 -4.38 4.11 -13.16
N LYS A 176 -4.68 5.39 -13.41
CA LYS A 176 -4.80 6.42 -12.38
C LYS A 176 -6.15 6.39 -11.69
N ALA A 177 -6.14 6.37 -10.35
CA ALA A 177 -7.32 6.71 -9.57
C ALA A 177 -7.72 8.18 -9.78
N PRO A 178 -9.02 8.51 -9.66
CA PRO A 178 -9.46 9.89 -9.64
C PRO A 178 -8.96 10.57 -8.36
N PRO A 179 -8.77 11.90 -8.36
CA PRO A 179 -8.38 12.63 -7.16
C PRO A 179 -9.39 12.39 -6.03
N MET A 180 -8.92 11.81 -4.92
CA MET A 180 -9.73 11.41 -3.77
C MET A 180 -9.16 12.10 -2.53
N GLY A 181 -9.44 13.40 -2.41
CA GLY A 181 -8.96 14.24 -1.31
C GLY A 181 -8.07 15.42 -1.76
N PRO A 182 -7.56 16.21 -0.81
CA PRO A 182 -6.77 17.40 -1.09
C PRO A 182 -5.32 17.09 -1.52
N ILE A 183 -4.83 15.89 -1.20
CA ILE A 183 -3.44 15.48 -1.44
C ILE A 183 -3.44 14.42 -2.55
N SER A 184 -2.60 14.62 -3.56
CA SER A 184 -2.38 13.65 -4.62
C SER A 184 -0.91 13.63 -5.01
N PHE A 185 -0.32 12.43 -5.03
CA PHE A 185 1.04 12.24 -5.52
C PHE A 185 1.01 11.83 -7.00
N ASN A 186 2.02 12.27 -7.75
CA ASN A 186 2.19 11.93 -9.15
C ASN A 186 3.50 11.15 -9.32
N VAL A 187 3.45 9.84 -9.08
CA VAL A 187 4.61 8.93 -9.08
C VAL A 187 4.43 7.93 -10.23
N ARG A 188 5.46 7.71 -11.05
CA ARG A 188 5.45 6.67 -12.09
C ARG A 188 5.72 5.31 -11.46
N LYS A 189 5.46 4.22 -12.18
CA LYS A 189 5.88 2.90 -11.74
C LYS A 189 7.40 2.86 -11.59
N HIS A 190 7.86 2.44 -10.42
CA HIS A 190 9.28 2.34 -10.09
C HIS A 190 9.99 1.37 -11.04
N GLN A 191 11.07 1.82 -11.68
CA GLN A 191 11.93 0.98 -12.54
C GLN A 191 13.12 0.41 -11.79
N ASN A 192 13.48 1.02 -10.65
CA ASN A 192 14.58 0.61 -9.81
C ASN A 192 14.31 1.01 -8.35
N LEU A 193 15.19 0.52 -7.46
CA LEU A 193 15.08 0.75 -6.03
C LEU A 193 15.26 2.23 -5.64
N GLU A 194 16.04 2.99 -6.41
CA GLU A 194 16.26 4.41 -6.17
C GLU A 194 14.98 5.22 -6.31
N GLU A 195 14.23 4.97 -7.39
CA GLU A 195 12.93 5.61 -7.61
C GLU A 195 11.95 5.27 -6.50
N ARG A 196 11.92 4.01 -6.02
CA ARG A 196 11.05 3.58 -4.93
C ARG A 196 11.40 4.24 -3.59
N ILE A 197 12.69 4.27 -3.24
CA ILE A 197 13.15 4.95 -2.03
C ILE A 197 12.85 6.45 -2.09
N GLY A 198 13.11 7.09 -3.23
CA GLY A 198 12.81 8.51 -3.43
C GLY A 198 11.31 8.81 -3.32
N ALA A 199 10.43 7.92 -3.78
CA ALA A 199 8.99 8.06 -3.60
C ALA A 199 8.56 7.89 -2.12
N ALA A 200 9.18 6.95 -1.41
CA ALA A 200 8.96 6.74 0.02
C ALA A 200 9.39 7.96 0.86
N GLN A 201 10.52 8.57 0.53
CA GLN A 201 11.00 9.80 1.18
C GLN A 201 10.05 10.98 0.94
N LYS A 202 9.61 11.20 -0.29
CA LYS A 202 8.64 12.26 -0.61
C LYS A 202 7.32 12.09 0.15
N LEU A 203 6.89 10.85 0.38
CA LEU A 203 5.70 10.58 1.19
C LEU A 203 5.91 11.07 2.63
N ILE A 204 7.03 10.72 3.26
CA ILE A 204 7.28 11.09 4.66
C ILE A 204 7.67 12.55 4.83
N GLU A 205 8.23 13.23 3.82
CA GLU A 205 8.42 14.68 3.84
C GLU A 205 7.08 15.42 3.93
N HIS A 206 6.03 14.86 3.31
CA HIS A 206 4.69 15.46 3.34
C HIS A 206 3.94 15.17 4.63
N PHE A 207 4.04 13.94 5.16
CA PHE A 207 3.27 13.50 6.33
C PHE A 207 4.05 13.54 7.65
N SER A 208 5.39 13.60 7.63
CA SER A 208 6.34 13.75 8.76
C SER A 208 6.37 12.65 9.83
N LEU A 209 6.46 11.35 9.48
CA LEU A 209 6.29 10.21 10.43
C LEU A 209 6.97 10.38 11.81
N PRO A 210 6.34 9.95 12.92
CA PRO A 210 6.99 9.97 14.23
C PRO A 210 8.29 9.15 14.22
N PRO A 211 9.32 9.55 14.98
CA PRO A 211 10.62 8.86 14.98
C PRO A 211 10.56 7.40 15.46
N GLN A 212 9.51 7.04 16.20
CA GLN A 212 9.24 5.67 16.65
C GLN A 212 8.73 4.75 15.53
N CYS A 213 8.30 5.31 14.39
CA CYS A 213 7.88 4.54 13.21
C CYS A 213 9.04 4.45 12.22
N GLN A 214 9.48 3.23 11.92
CA GLN A 214 10.50 3.01 10.90
C GLN A 214 9.88 3.00 9.50
N LEU A 215 10.58 3.60 8.53
CA LEU A 215 10.22 3.54 7.11
C LEU A 215 11.17 2.57 6.39
N VAL A 216 10.60 1.62 5.67
CA VAL A 216 11.33 0.70 4.78
C VAL A 216 10.61 0.61 3.44
N ALA A 217 11.31 0.16 2.41
CA ALA A 217 10.75 -0.12 1.10
C ALA A 217 10.78 -1.63 0.82
N ASP A 218 9.80 -2.12 0.08
CA ASP A 218 9.84 -3.48 -0.46
C ASP A 218 10.92 -3.59 -1.55
N CYS A 219 11.45 -4.79 -1.76
CA CYS A 219 12.39 -5.07 -2.84
C CYS A 219 11.70 -4.96 -4.21
N MET A 220 12.48 -4.75 -5.28
CA MET A 220 11.93 -4.59 -6.63
C MET A 220 11.24 -5.85 -7.19
N ASP A 221 11.47 -7.02 -6.56
CA ASP A 221 10.73 -8.26 -6.82
C ASP A 221 9.36 -8.32 -6.12
N ASN A 222 9.02 -7.30 -5.33
CA ASN A 222 7.77 -7.17 -4.58
C ASN A 222 7.50 -8.34 -3.63
N ASN A 223 8.56 -8.94 -3.07
CA ASN A 223 8.40 -10.16 -2.27
C ASN A 223 7.50 -9.96 -1.04
N ALA A 224 7.58 -8.80 -0.35
CA ALA A 224 6.74 -8.54 0.82
C ALA A 224 5.29 -8.27 0.40
N ASN A 225 5.09 -7.50 -0.67
CA ASN A 225 3.80 -7.26 -1.27
C ASN A 225 3.08 -8.58 -1.64
N VAL A 226 3.80 -9.53 -2.24
CA VAL A 226 3.29 -10.86 -2.59
C VAL A 226 3.03 -11.72 -1.36
N ALA A 227 3.98 -11.80 -0.43
CA ALA A 227 3.84 -12.64 0.76
C ALA A 227 2.66 -12.20 1.64
N TYR A 228 2.43 -10.89 1.76
CA TYR A 228 1.36 -10.33 2.57
C TYR A 228 0.06 -10.06 1.81
N GLY A 229 0.02 -10.27 0.49
CA GLY A 229 -1.18 -10.09 -0.32
C GLY A 229 -1.62 -8.64 -0.47
N VAL A 230 -0.68 -7.68 -0.55
CA VAL A 230 -0.98 -6.25 -0.43
C VAL A 230 -1.34 -5.63 -1.78
N SER A 231 -2.62 -5.64 -2.15
CA SER A 231 -3.01 -5.15 -3.46
C SER A 231 -2.99 -3.63 -3.64
N ASN A 232 -3.05 -2.87 -2.54
CA ASN A 232 -3.02 -1.40 -2.53
C ASN A 232 -2.42 -0.95 -1.20
N GLU A 233 -3.04 -1.39 -0.11
CA GLU A 233 -2.61 -1.18 1.27
C GLU A 233 -3.09 -2.34 2.15
N ARG A 234 -2.40 -2.54 3.27
CA ARG A 234 -2.76 -3.55 4.27
C ARG A 234 -2.08 -3.20 5.58
N VAL A 235 -2.72 -3.55 6.68
CA VAL A 235 -2.11 -3.49 8.01
C VAL A 235 -2.18 -4.85 8.67
N CYS A 236 -1.12 -5.27 9.35
CA CYS A 236 -1.10 -6.48 10.16
C CYS A 236 -0.35 -6.23 11.47
N ILE A 237 -0.56 -7.10 12.45
CA ILE A 237 0.22 -7.12 13.68
C ILE A 237 0.94 -8.46 13.76
N VAL A 238 2.25 -8.38 13.95
CA VAL A 238 3.12 -9.52 14.21
C VAL A 238 3.48 -9.51 15.68
N GLN A 239 3.39 -10.66 16.34
CA GLN A 239 3.88 -10.81 17.70
C GLN A 239 4.36 -12.25 17.91
N GLN A 240 5.53 -12.39 18.53
CA GLN A 240 6.23 -13.66 18.66
C GLN A 240 6.37 -14.38 17.30
N ARG A 241 6.74 -13.61 16.27
CA ARG A 241 6.89 -14.07 14.88
C ARG A 241 5.62 -14.65 14.26
N LYS A 242 4.44 -14.42 14.87
CA LYS A 242 3.14 -14.89 14.36
C LYS A 242 2.21 -13.73 14.05
N ILE A 243 1.31 -13.95 13.12
CA ILE A 243 0.28 -12.96 12.75
C ILE A 243 -0.83 -12.99 13.78
N THR A 244 -0.94 -11.96 14.62
CA THR A 244 -2.00 -11.82 15.63
C THR A 244 -3.17 -10.98 15.15
N TYR A 245 -2.96 -10.17 14.12
CA TYR A 245 -4.00 -9.47 13.38
C TYR A 245 -3.62 -9.37 11.90
N LEU A 246 -4.58 -9.59 11.01
CA LEU A 246 -4.41 -9.45 9.57
C LEU A 246 -5.59 -8.65 9.02
N GLY A 247 -5.31 -7.41 8.60
CA GLY A 247 -6.30 -6.58 7.93
C GLY A 247 -6.77 -7.23 6.64
N GLY A 248 -8.04 -7.03 6.31
CA GLY A 248 -8.61 -7.55 5.08
C GLY A 248 -8.07 -6.84 3.84
N LYS A 249 -8.62 -7.20 2.69
CA LYS A 249 -8.24 -6.63 1.39
C LYS A 249 -8.54 -5.12 1.32
N GLY A 250 -7.52 -4.29 1.08
CA GLY A 250 -7.71 -2.87 0.81
C GLY A 250 -8.48 -2.61 -0.51
N PRO A 251 -9.25 -1.51 -0.62
CA PRO A 251 -9.37 -0.46 0.38
C PRO A 251 -10.50 -0.62 1.39
N PHE A 252 -11.44 -1.52 1.14
CA PHE A 252 -12.66 -1.63 1.94
C PHE A 252 -12.44 -2.22 3.33
N PHE A 253 -11.37 -2.98 3.53
CA PHE A 253 -11.07 -3.66 4.78
C PHE A 253 -9.75 -3.20 5.43
N TYR A 254 -9.20 -2.07 4.97
CA TYR A 254 -8.12 -1.39 5.68
C TYR A 254 -8.71 -0.62 6.87
N ASN A 255 -8.46 -1.09 8.08
CA ASN A 255 -9.11 -0.55 9.28
C ASN A 255 -8.12 -0.33 10.43
N LEU A 256 -7.65 0.90 10.59
CA LEU A 256 -6.80 1.28 11.73
C LEU A 256 -7.56 1.32 13.07
N LYS A 257 -8.90 1.39 13.05
CA LYS A 257 -9.69 1.33 14.29
C LYS A 257 -9.64 -0.07 14.91
N GLU A 258 -9.64 -1.12 14.07
CA GLU A 258 -9.46 -2.50 14.54
C GLU A 258 -8.06 -2.71 15.14
N VAL A 259 -7.02 -2.13 14.52
CA VAL A 259 -5.65 -2.16 15.06
C VAL A 259 -5.58 -1.46 16.42
N ARG A 260 -6.18 -0.27 16.54
CA ARG A 260 -6.29 0.43 17.83
C ARG A 260 -7.03 -0.41 18.85
N GLN A 261 -8.19 -0.96 18.49
CA GLN A 261 -8.98 -1.80 19.40
C GLN A 261 -8.18 -3.01 19.87
N TRP A 262 -7.42 -3.66 18.99
CA TRP A 262 -6.53 -4.76 19.34
C TRP A 262 -5.48 -4.31 20.36
N LEU A 263 -4.80 -3.18 20.12
CA LEU A 263 -3.79 -2.63 21.03
C LEU A 263 -4.40 -2.23 22.38
N GLU A 264 -5.57 -1.60 22.39
CA GLU A 264 -6.28 -1.21 23.62
C GLU A 264 -6.71 -2.43 24.46
N GLN A 265 -7.15 -3.50 23.80
CA GLN A 265 -7.51 -4.75 24.47
C GLN A 265 -6.30 -5.45 25.08
N SER A 266 -5.14 -5.39 24.43
CA SER A 266 -3.92 -6.04 24.90
C SER A 266 -3.12 -5.22 25.92
N TYR A 267 -3.13 -3.89 25.81
CA TYR A 267 -2.23 -3.00 26.57
C TYR A 267 -2.93 -1.85 27.30
N GLY A 268 -4.27 -1.82 27.29
CA GLY A 268 -5.08 -0.78 27.91
C GLY A 268 -5.33 0.42 26.99
N LYS A 269 -6.37 1.20 27.33
CA LYS A 269 -6.70 2.44 26.61
C LYS A 269 -5.63 3.50 26.83
N ARG A 270 -5.30 4.22 25.75
CA ARG A 270 -4.36 5.33 25.72
C ARG A 270 -5.05 6.59 25.23
#